data_AF-K9SEB1-F1
#
_entry.id   AF-K9SEB1-F1
#
_cell.length_a   1.000
_cell.length_b   1.000
_cell.length_c   1.000
_cell.angle_alpha   90.00
_cell.angle_beta   90.00
_cell.angle_gamma   90.00
#
_symmetry.space_group_name_H-M   'P 1'
#
loop_
_entity.id
_entity.type
_entity.pdbx_description
1 polymer ?
#
loop_
_entity_poly.entity_id
_entity_poly.type
_entity_poly.pdbx_seq_one_letter_code
_entity_poly.pdbx_strand_id
1 'polypeptide(L)'
;MQEGVVELIRTLMHAQQLSVRKVSARIAEVHGGSDFGYTQQISRILNDPDYDPSFATVQKILSALNLSVWEIPRSDASLKTLEAQVSQLTQDVGHMRAQLAALEGAIAALAAQQGSLSAPSPPSLGETGESVPPGRTERSPE
;
A
#
# COMPACT_ATOMS: atom_id res chain seq x y z
N MET A 1 -33.73 24.47 -25.26
CA MET A 1 -33.54 23.82 -23.94
C MET A 1 -33.02 22.39 -24.06
N GLN A 2 -33.46 21.58 -25.05
CA GLN A 2 -33.07 20.17 -25.18
C GLN A 2 -31.57 19.93 -25.43
N GLU A 3 -30.92 20.74 -26.27
CA GLU A 3 -29.51 20.56 -26.63
C GLU A 3 -28.57 20.63 -25.41
N GLY A 4 -28.83 21.57 -24.50
CA GLY A 4 -28.06 21.70 -23.26
C GLY A 4 -28.23 20.52 -22.30
N VAL A 5 -29.37 19.84 -22.31
CA VAL A 5 -29.62 18.68 -21.45
C VAL A 5 -28.93 17.44 -22.00
N VAL A 6 -28.96 17.23 -23.30
CA VAL A 6 -28.22 16.12 -23.94
C VAL A 6 -26.72 16.32 -23.74
N GLU A 7 -26.23 17.56 -23.88
CA GLU A 7 -24.83 17.88 -23.66
C GLU A 7 -24.41 17.70 -22.19
N LEU A 8 -25.29 18.05 -21.24
CA LEU A 8 -25.09 17.75 -19.83
C LEU A 8 -25.00 16.24 -19.57
N ILE A 9 -25.89 15.44 -20.17
CA ILE A 9 -25.84 13.98 -20.05
C ILE A 9 -24.52 13.43 -20.61
N ARG A 10 -24.08 13.88 -21.78
CA ARG A 10 -22.77 13.50 -22.35
C ARG A 10 -21.62 13.85 -21.42
N THR A 11 -21.60 15.09 -20.94
CA THR A 11 -20.56 15.59 -20.04
C THR A 11 -20.50 14.78 -18.76
N LEU A 12 -21.65 14.50 -18.13
CA LEU A 12 -21.73 13.72 -16.91
C LEU A 12 -21.31 12.26 -17.13
N MET A 13 -21.76 11.64 -18.22
CA MET A 13 -21.36 10.27 -18.57
C MET A 13 -19.85 10.16 -18.82
N HIS A 14 -19.27 11.13 -19.52
CA HIS A 14 -17.83 11.18 -19.78
C HIS A 14 -17.03 11.43 -18.50
N ALA A 15 -17.42 12.42 -17.69
CA ALA A 15 -16.76 12.75 -16.43
C ALA A 15 -16.76 11.59 -15.45
N GLN A 16 -17.84 10.81 -15.41
CA GLN A 16 -17.99 9.65 -14.53
C GLN A 16 -17.50 8.33 -15.15
N GLN A 17 -17.00 8.34 -16.39
CA GLN A 17 -16.62 7.15 -17.15
C GLN A 17 -17.72 6.07 -17.19
N LEU A 18 -18.98 6.49 -17.25
CA LEU A 18 -20.13 5.59 -17.29
C LEU A 18 -20.52 5.30 -18.73
N SER A 19 -20.59 4.01 -19.06
CA SER A 19 -21.11 3.58 -20.35
C SER A 19 -22.64 3.63 -20.37
N VAL A 20 -23.21 3.77 -21.58
CA VAL A 20 -24.67 3.70 -21.81
C VAL A 20 -25.26 2.46 -21.15
N ARG A 21 -24.59 1.31 -21.25
CA ARG A 21 -25.04 0.04 -20.64
C ARG A 21 -25.14 0.14 -19.12
N LYS A 22 -24.13 0.74 -18.44
CA LYS A 22 -24.16 0.91 -16.99
C LYS A 22 -25.31 1.83 -16.55
N VAL A 23 -25.48 2.96 -17.24
CA VAL A 23 -26.60 3.88 -16.96
C VAL A 23 -27.94 3.20 -17.20
N SER A 24 -28.08 2.44 -18.28
CA SER A 24 -29.31 1.73 -18.64
C SER A 24 -29.68 0.64 -17.64
N ALA A 25 -28.70 -0.17 -17.22
CA ALA A 25 -28.89 -1.19 -16.19
C ALA A 25 -29.35 -0.55 -14.88
N ARG A 26 -28.76 0.61 -14.51
CA ARG A 26 -29.15 1.33 -13.30
C ARG A 26 -30.57 1.89 -13.36
N ILE A 27 -30.97 2.43 -14.51
CA ILE A 27 -32.35 2.87 -14.71
C ILE A 27 -33.31 1.67 -14.57
N ALA A 28 -32.99 0.53 -15.16
CA ALA A 28 -33.81 -0.68 -15.08
C ALA A 28 -33.93 -1.21 -13.65
N GLU A 29 -32.85 -1.15 -12.87
CA GLU A 29 -32.83 -1.56 -11.47
C GLU A 29 -33.73 -0.69 -10.58
N VAL A 30 -33.68 0.63 -10.77
CA VAL A 30 -34.39 1.59 -9.91
C VAL A 30 -35.84 1.81 -10.34
N HIS A 31 -36.10 1.86 -11.63
CA HIS A 31 -37.41 2.24 -12.19
C HIS A 31 -38.15 1.08 -12.84
N GLY A 32 -37.56 -0.12 -12.88
CA GLY A 32 -38.09 -1.27 -13.61
C GLY A 32 -38.01 -1.09 -15.13
N GLY A 33 -38.25 -2.20 -15.84
CA GLY A 33 -38.23 -2.26 -17.31
C GLY A 33 -36.99 -2.96 -17.86
N SER A 34 -36.75 -2.81 -19.16
CA SER A 34 -35.65 -3.48 -19.86
C SER A 34 -34.41 -2.58 -19.95
N ASP A 35 -33.28 -3.12 -19.51
CA ASP A 35 -31.93 -2.56 -19.71
C ASP A 35 -31.63 -2.27 -21.18
N PHE A 36 -32.02 -3.17 -22.08
CA PHE A 36 -31.87 -3.03 -23.53
C PHE A 36 -32.75 -1.90 -24.07
N GLY A 37 -33.99 -1.80 -23.58
CA GLY A 37 -34.90 -0.70 -23.92
C GLY A 37 -34.31 0.67 -23.55
N TYR A 38 -33.77 0.81 -22.34
CA TYR A 38 -33.09 2.04 -21.92
C TYR A 38 -31.79 2.29 -22.69
N THR A 39 -31.05 1.24 -23.05
CA THR A 39 -29.85 1.34 -23.88
C THR A 39 -30.18 1.96 -25.23
N GLN A 40 -31.25 1.50 -25.88
CA GLN A 40 -31.69 2.09 -27.15
C GLN A 40 -32.15 3.54 -26.98
N GLN A 41 -32.92 3.84 -25.93
CA GLN A 41 -33.38 5.20 -25.67
C GLN A 41 -32.23 6.17 -25.45
N ILE A 42 -31.28 5.84 -24.58
CA ILE A 42 -30.08 6.66 -24.34
C ILE A 42 -29.27 6.79 -25.62
N SER A 43 -29.10 5.70 -26.39
CA SER A 43 -28.34 5.75 -27.64
C SER A 43 -29.01 6.68 -28.67
N ARG A 44 -30.34 6.72 -28.75
CA ARG A 44 -31.05 7.68 -29.61
C ARG A 44 -30.84 9.11 -29.13
N ILE A 45 -31.00 9.37 -27.83
CA ILE A 45 -30.77 10.69 -27.24
C ILE A 45 -29.37 11.23 -27.52
N LEU A 46 -28.36 10.36 -27.46
CA LEU A 46 -26.97 10.78 -27.60
C LEU A 46 -26.54 10.94 -29.06
N ASN A 47 -27.14 10.21 -30.00
CA ASN A 47 -26.65 10.11 -31.39
C ASN A 47 -27.62 10.66 -32.44
N ASP A 48 -28.91 10.84 -32.11
CA ASP A 48 -29.92 11.36 -33.01
C ASP A 48 -30.28 12.81 -32.58
N PRO A 49 -29.86 13.83 -33.34
CA PRO A 49 -30.10 15.23 -33.00
C PRO A 49 -31.58 15.64 -33.16
N ASP A 50 -32.35 14.89 -33.96
CA ASP A 50 -33.78 15.14 -34.20
C ASP A 50 -34.67 14.37 -33.22
N TYR A 51 -34.08 13.51 -32.39
CA TYR A 51 -34.81 12.76 -31.38
C TYR A 51 -35.22 13.67 -30.22
N ASP A 52 -36.52 13.78 -29.99
CA ASP A 52 -37.08 14.50 -28.84
C ASP A 52 -37.33 13.53 -27.67
N PRO A 53 -36.44 13.48 -26.66
CA PRO A 53 -36.67 12.65 -25.50
C PRO A 53 -37.78 13.20 -24.61
N SER A 54 -38.65 12.30 -24.15
CA SER A 54 -39.59 12.64 -23.09
C SER A 54 -38.84 13.12 -21.83
N PHE A 55 -39.40 14.11 -21.14
CA PHE A 55 -38.89 14.59 -19.86
C PHE A 55 -38.71 13.44 -18.85
N ALA A 56 -39.63 12.48 -18.83
CA ALA A 56 -39.55 11.30 -17.98
C ALA A 56 -38.30 10.45 -18.26
N THR A 57 -37.93 10.28 -19.54
CA THR A 57 -36.71 9.55 -19.94
C THR A 57 -35.45 10.30 -19.49
N VAL A 58 -35.40 11.60 -19.73
CA VAL A 58 -34.29 12.46 -19.28
C VAL A 58 -34.14 12.40 -17.76
N GLN A 59 -35.25 12.53 -17.03
CA GLN A 59 -35.24 12.50 -15.57
C GLN A 59 -34.68 11.18 -15.04
N LYS A 60 -35.09 10.04 -15.62
CA LYS A 60 -34.53 8.72 -15.26
C LYS A 60 -33.02 8.64 -15.49
N ILE A 61 -32.54 9.17 -16.62
CA ILE A 61 -31.10 9.21 -16.94
C ILE A 61 -30.34 10.06 -15.93
N LEU A 62 -30.83 11.27 -15.65
CA LEU A 62 -30.21 12.16 -14.66
C LEU A 62 -30.27 11.59 -13.24
N SER A 63 -31.36 10.93 -12.87
CA SER A 63 -31.46 10.22 -11.58
C SER A 63 -30.44 9.09 -11.49
N ALA A 64 -30.30 8.27 -12.54
CA ALA A 64 -29.29 7.21 -12.58
C ALA A 64 -27.86 7.75 -12.54
N LEU A 65 -27.58 8.86 -13.24
CA LEU A 65 -26.29 9.54 -13.17
C LEU A 65 -26.03 10.15 -11.80
N ASN A 66 -27.03 10.75 -11.15
CA ASN A 66 -26.89 11.29 -9.81
C ASN A 66 -26.64 10.19 -8.78
N LEU A 67 -27.41 9.09 -8.83
CA LEU A 67 -27.14 7.89 -8.02
C LEU A 67 -25.73 7.35 -8.27
N SER A 68 -25.31 7.32 -9.54
CA SER A 68 -23.96 6.90 -9.90
C SER A 68 -22.88 7.82 -9.30
N VAL A 69 -23.10 9.13 -9.18
CA VAL A 69 -22.18 10.04 -8.46
C VAL A 69 -21.96 9.60 -7.01
N TRP A 70 -23.00 9.09 -6.35
CA TRP A 70 -22.90 8.54 -4.98
C TRP A 70 -22.40 7.08 -4.95
N GLU A 71 -22.28 6.42 -6.10
CA GLU A 71 -21.83 5.03 -6.28
C GLU A 71 -20.46 4.89 -6.98
N ILE A 72 -19.88 5.98 -7.49
CA ILE A 72 -18.44 6.07 -7.76
C ILE A 72 -17.78 6.01 -6.37
N PRO A 73 -17.01 4.95 -6.11
CA PRO A 73 -17.37 3.91 -5.16
C PRO A 73 -17.24 4.34 -3.70
N ARG A 74 -18.29 4.02 -2.93
CA ARG A 74 -18.12 3.36 -1.62
C ARG A 74 -17.37 2.03 -1.88
N SER A 75 -16.06 1.99 -2.14
CA SER A 75 -15.00 2.01 -1.14
C SER A 75 -15.23 1.06 0.04
N ASP A 76 -16.02 -0.01 -0.06
CA ASP A 76 -16.07 -1.00 1.03
C ASP A 76 -15.28 -2.26 0.62
N ALA A 77 -15.60 -2.85 -0.53
CA ALA A 77 -14.81 -3.96 -1.08
C ALA A 77 -13.38 -3.50 -1.48
N SER A 78 -13.26 -2.32 -2.09
CA SER A 78 -11.96 -1.75 -2.46
C SER A 78 -11.17 -1.28 -1.24
N LEU A 79 -11.81 -0.71 -0.21
CA LEU A 79 -11.10 -0.39 1.05
C LEU A 79 -10.67 -1.64 1.77
N LYS A 80 -11.53 -2.65 1.93
CA LYS A 80 -11.15 -3.92 2.58
C LYS A 80 -10.01 -4.62 1.86
N THR A 81 -9.99 -4.54 0.52
CA THR A 81 -8.86 -5.06 -0.27
C THR A 81 -7.60 -4.26 -0.01
N LEU A 82 -7.68 -2.93 0.05
CA LEU A 82 -6.55 -2.06 0.39
C LEU A 82 -6.06 -2.28 1.82
N GLU A 83 -6.96 -2.43 2.79
CA GLU A 83 -6.66 -2.72 4.20
C GLU A 83 -5.95 -4.07 4.33
N ALA A 84 -6.42 -5.09 3.63
CA ALA A 84 -5.75 -6.39 3.60
C ALA A 84 -4.33 -6.29 3.00
N GLN A 85 -4.17 -5.54 1.91
CA GLN A 85 -2.86 -5.32 1.29
C GLN A 85 -1.90 -4.54 2.21
N VAL A 86 -2.40 -3.49 2.88
CA VAL A 86 -1.61 -2.70 3.85
C VAL A 86 -1.23 -3.55 5.06
N SER A 87 -2.13 -4.41 5.55
CA SER A 87 -1.84 -5.35 6.63
C SER A 87 -0.73 -6.34 6.25
N GLN A 88 -0.79 -6.90 5.05
CA GLN A 88 0.25 -7.79 4.53
C GLN A 88 1.60 -7.09 4.41
N LEU A 89 1.63 -5.89 3.81
CA LEU A 89 2.85 -5.10 3.69
C LEU A 89 3.47 -4.76 5.05
N THR A 90 2.63 -4.51 6.06
CA THR A 90 3.09 -4.25 7.44
C THR A 90 3.78 -5.47 8.05
N GLN A 91 3.22 -6.67 7.82
CA GLN A 91 3.84 -7.93 8.27
C GLN A 91 5.16 -8.18 7.56
N ASP A 92 5.22 -7.98 6.24
CA ASP A 92 6.43 -8.16 5.44
C ASP A 92 7.56 -7.22 5.91
N VAL A 93 7.24 -5.95 6.18
CA VAL A 93 8.19 -4.99 6.74
C VAL A 93 8.67 -5.41 8.13
N GLY A 94 7.78 -5.94 8.97
CA GLY A 94 8.15 -6.50 10.28
C GLY A 94 9.13 -7.66 10.15
N HIS A 95 8.90 -8.57 9.20
CA HIS A 95 9.80 -9.69 8.93
C HIS A 95 11.17 -9.21 8.43
N MET A 96 11.20 -8.27 7.48
CA MET A 96 12.46 -7.69 6.97
C MET A 96 13.27 -7.01 8.09
N ARG A 97 12.61 -6.30 9.02
CA ARG A 97 13.28 -5.69 10.17
C ARG A 97 13.91 -6.74 11.10
N ALA A 98 13.21 -7.83 11.37
CA ALA A 98 13.75 -8.92 12.18
C ALA A 98 14.95 -9.60 11.51
N GLN A 99 14.90 -9.80 10.20
CA GLN A 99 16.02 -10.34 9.42
C GLN A 99 17.24 -9.40 9.46
N LEU A 100 17.04 -8.09 9.33
CA LEU A 100 18.11 -7.11 9.44
C LEU A 100 18.77 -7.14 10.83
N ALA A 101 17.98 -7.17 11.91
CA ALA A 101 18.52 -7.25 13.27
C ALA A 101 19.32 -8.55 13.51
N ALA A 102 18.87 -9.67 12.93
CA ALA A 102 19.59 -10.94 13.01
C ALA A 102 20.92 -10.88 12.24
N LEU A 103 20.94 -10.27 11.06
CA LEU A 103 22.15 -10.04 10.26
C LEU A 103 23.13 -9.11 10.98
N GLU A 104 22.66 -8.02 11.56
CA GLU A 104 23.48 -7.11 12.38
C GLU A 104 24.11 -7.83 13.57
N GLY A 105 23.35 -8.67 14.28
CA GLY A 105 23.87 -9.50 15.37
C GLY A 105 24.93 -10.49 14.90
N ALA A 106 24.72 -11.14 13.75
CA ALA A 106 25.69 -12.07 13.17
C ALA A 106 26.99 -11.35 12.77
N ILE A 107 26.90 -10.15 12.18
CA ILE A 107 28.05 -9.32 11.82
C ILE A 107 28.83 -8.90 13.08
N ALA A 108 28.14 -8.46 14.14
CA ALA A 108 28.78 -8.08 15.40
C ALA A 108 29.50 -9.27 16.06
N ALA A 109 28.90 -10.46 16.03
CA ALA A 109 29.53 -11.68 16.53
C ALA A 109 30.79 -12.07 15.73
N LEU A 110 30.75 -11.95 14.41
CA LEU A 110 31.91 -12.19 13.55
C LEU A 110 33.03 -11.17 13.80
N ALA A 111 32.69 -9.89 13.96
CA ALA A 111 33.65 -8.85 14.29
C ALA A 111 34.34 -9.10 15.64
N ALA A 112 33.60 -9.54 16.66
CA ALA A 112 34.16 -9.92 17.96
C ALA A 112 35.12 -11.12 17.86
N GLN A 113 34.77 -12.13 17.06
CA GLN A 113 35.66 -13.29 16.81
C GLN A 113 36.97 -12.86 16.14
N GLN A 114 36.92 -11.99 15.13
CA GLN A 114 38.12 -11.45 14.49
C GLN A 114 39.01 -10.66 15.46
N GLY A 115 38.41 -9.88 16.37
CA GLY A 115 39.13 -9.17 17.42
C GLY A 115 39.87 -10.11 18.39
N SER A 116 39.24 -11.23 18.75
CA SER A 116 39.86 -12.24 19.62
C SER A 116 41.00 -13.01 18.96
N LEU A 117 40.94 -13.23 17.65
CA LEU A 117 42.01 -13.89 16.88
C LEU A 117 43.20 -12.96 16.58
N SER A 118 42.99 -11.64 16.59
CA SER A 118 44.06 -10.64 16.40
C SER A 118 44.74 -10.23 17.71
N ALA A 119 44.29 -10.71 18.86
CA ALA A 119 44.97 -10.44 20.13
C ALA A 119 46.35 -11.13 20.13
N PRO A 120 47.47 -10.39 20.26
CA PRO A 120 48.80 -10.98 20.27
C PRO A 120 48.92 -11.92 21.48
N SER A 121 49.48 -13.12 21.25
CA SER A 121 49.73 -14.10 22.31
C SER A 121 50.51 -13.44 23.45
N PRO A 122 50.14 -13.68 24.73
CA PRO A 122 50.93 -13.17 25.85
C PRO A 122 52.35 -13.72 25.73
N PRO A 123 53.39 -12.89 25.99
CA PRO A 123 54.76 -13.36 25.92
C PRO A 123 54.93 -14.52 26.89
N SER A 124 55.30 -15.69 26.33
CA SER A 124 55.65 -16.86 27.11
C SER A 124 56.84 -16.48 28.00
N LEU A 125 56.62 -16.39 29.31
CA LEU A 125 57.68 -16.22 30.31
C LEU A 125 58.52 -17.51 30.31
N GLY A 126 59.45 -17.56 29.35
CA GLY A 126 60.51 -18.54 29.29
C GLY A 126 61.51 -18.30 30.41
N GLU A 127 61.77 -19.37 31.15
CA GLU A 127 62.97 -19.70 31.90
C GLU A 127 64.15 -18.72 31.81
N THR A 128 64.54 -18.15 32.94
CA THR A 128 65.95 -18.14 33.37
C THR A 128 65.97 -18.21 34.89
N GLY A 129 66.28 -19.40 35.42
CA GLY A 129 66.80 -19.51 36.76
C GLY A 129 68.23 -18.99 36.80
N GLU A 130 68.58 -18.22 37.83
CA GLU A 130 69.92 -18.25 38.39
C GLU A 130 69.86 -17.79 39.86
N SER A 131 70.00 -18.75 40.77
CA SER A 131 70.23 -18.55 42.19
C SER A 131 71.69 -18.15 42.42
N VAL A 132 71.94 -17.01 43.08
CA VAL A 132 73.21 -16.74 43.78
C VAL A 132 72.94 -15.89 45.05
N PRO A 133 73.33 -16.35 46.27
CA PRO A 133 73.35 -15.57 47.52
C PRO A 133 74.72 -14.85 47.67
N PRO A 134 74.92 -13.78 48.48
CA PRO A 134 74.97 -13.88 49.96
C PRO A 134 74.55 -12.59 50.70
N GLY A 135 74.31 -12.62 52.01
CA GLY A 135 75.30 -12.03 52.92
C GLY A 135 74.65 -11.47 54.18
N ARG A 136 75.10 -11.99 55.32
CA ARG A 136 74.67 -11.75 56.70
C ARG A 136 75.66 -10.77 57.35
N THR A 137 75.21 -9.68 57.97
CA THR A 137 75.81 -8.96 59.14
C THR A 137 75.08 -7.61 59.31
N GLU A 138 74.28 -7.41 60.36
CA GLU A 138 74.60 -7.05 61.76
C GLU A 138 74.44 -5.54 62.05
N ARG A 139 73.56 -5.27 63.04
CA ARG A 139 73.62 -4.26 64.13
C ARG A 139 73.72 -2.75 63.84
N SER A 140 72.74 -2.03 64.42
CA SER A 140 72.83 -0.75 65.17
C SER A 140 74.16 -0.51 65.90
N PRO A 141 74.54 0.72 66.33
CA PRO A 141 73.71 1.83 66.88
C PRO A 141 74.11 3.21 66.29
N GLU A 142 73.64 4.40 66.69
CA GLU A 142 73.02 4.98 67.90
C GLU A 142 71.85 5.91 67.54
#